data_AF-A0A384JKD8-F1
#
_entry.id   AF-A0A384JKD8-F1
#
_cell.length_a   1.000
_cell.length_b   1.000
_cell.length_c   1.000
_cell.angle_alpha   90.00
_cell.angle_beta   90.00
_cell.angle_gamma   90.00
#
_symmetry.space_group_name_H-M   'P 1'
#
loop_
_entity.id
_entity.type
_entity.pdbx_description
1 polymer ?
#
loop_
_entity_poly.entity_id
_entity_poly.type
_entity_poly.pdbx_seq_one_letter_code
_entity_poly.pdbx_strand_id
1 'polypeptide(L)'
;MPACTLHLLSLSVTITDFLSALSTTSLTPLTIGRVVRWIVLPTSISIDPLIARNIHWDILMILPNTDTLPASLQKLILHQWQVTAGIPSRLLHDFASKNRRLLNPRPEDTPPLTGSLNNYRTTASAQALELSPPLMEWIKTYRDQEGRGAVSMLNLLAFKPGLKGEYLKYGAEFAKSIGSKRGGIAKIMGTVIHEGDLKERGEWDEVAVAHYPSIEHFADMLASEDYQEVNHRHRVGSLRDTFILCTTELDLPIPGKNGSKL
;
A
#
# COMPACT_ATOMS: atom_id res chain seq x y z
N MET A 1 -2.29 -20.75 -2.65
CA MET A 1 -2.42 -19.32 -2.31
C MET A 1 -3.67 -18.84 -3.01
N PRO A 2 -4.77 -18.53 -2.31
CA PRO A 2 -5.95 -17.95 -2.94
C PRO A 2 -5.58 -16.72 -3.76
N ALA A 3 -6.20 -16.59 -4.93
CA ALA A 3 -6.05 -15.42 -5.79
C ALA A 3 -6.87 -14.27 -5.21
N CYS A 4 -6.23 -13.10 -5.09
CA CYS A 4 -6.87 -11.87 -4.68
C CYS A 4 -6.56 -10.80 -5.71
N THR A 5 -7.54 -9.99 -6.05
CA THR A 5 -7.39 -8.93 -7.05
C THR A 5 -7.34 -7.58 -6.36
N LEU A 6 -6.30 -6.82 -6.65
CA LEU A 6 -6.17 -5.43 -6.25
C LEU A 6 -6.72 -4.57 -7.38
N HIS A 7 -7.66 -3.70 -7.03
CA HIS A 7 -8.25 -2.71 -7.92
C HIS A 7 -7.80 -1.33 -7.45
N LEU A 8 -7.20 -0.56 -8.35
CA LEU A 8 -7.01 0.87 -8.21
C LEU A 8 -8.03 1.56 -9.10
N LEU A 9 -8.87 2.41 -8.51
CA LEU A 9 -10.08 2.94 -9.13
C LEU A 9 -10.07 4.46 -9.11
N SER A 10 -10.36 5.05 -10.27
CA SER A 10 -10.75 6.45 -10.45
C SER A 10 -12.26 6.48 -10.62
N LEU A 11 -12.94 7.32 -9.85
CA LEU A 11 -14.41 7.30 -9.73
C LEU A 11 -15.05 8.45 -10.49
N SER A 12 -16.25 8.20 -11.04
CA SER A 12 -17.11 9.25 -11.60
C SER A 12 -18.05 9.89 -10.57
N VAL A 13 -18.01 9.37 -9.34
CA VAL A 13 -18.86 9.76 -8.20
C VAL A 13 -17.99 9.98 -6.97
N THR A 14 -18.58 10.48 -5.88
CA THR A 14 -17.85 10.62 -4.61
C THR A 14 -17.49 9.25 -4.04
N ILE A 15 -16.42 9.18 -3.23
CA ILE A 15 -16.05 7.96 -2.49
C ILE A 15 -17.25 7.45 -1.66
N THR A 16 -17.98 8.34 -1.00
CA THR A 16 -19.18 8.00 -0.20
C THR A 16 -20.26 7.31 -1.03
N ASP A 17 -20.55 7.82 -2.21
CA ASP A 17 -21.56 7.24 -3.11
C ASP A 17 -21.11 5.87 -3.63
N PHE A 18 -19.83 5.74 -3.98
CA PHE A 18 -19.25 4.45 -4.39
C PHE A 18 -19.32 3.42 -3.26
N LEU A 19 -18.93 3.77 -2.04
CA LEU A 19 -19.01 2.89 -0.88
C LEU A 19 -20.46 2.50 -0.54
N SER A 20 -21.40 3.42 -0.72
CA SER A 20 -22.83 3.15 -0.56
C SER A 20 -23.34 2.18 -1.63
N ALA A 21 -22.90 2.29 -2.87
CA ALA A 21 -23.22 1.31 -3.90
C ALA A 21 -22.57 -0.05 -3.62
N LEU A 22 -21.30 -0.07 -3.20
CA LEU A 22 -20.56 -1.29 -2.87
C LEU A 22 -21.22 -2.08 -1.73
N SER A 23 -21.74 -1.40 -0.70
CA SER A 23 -22.44 -2.04 0.43
C SER A 23 -23.76 -2.74 0.03
N THR A 24 -24.31 -2.44 -1.14
CA THR A 24 -25.50 -3.14 -1.69
C THR A 24 -25.15 -4.40 -2.49
N THR A 25 -23.86 -4.66 -2.71
CA THR A 25 -23.39 -5.85 -3.44
C THR A 25 -23.07 -7.00 -2.48
N SER A 26 -22.81 -8.20 -3.02
CA SER A 26 -22.31 -9.35 -2.26
C SER A 26 -20.79 -9.34 -2.07
N LEU A 27 -20.07 -8.33 -2.58
CA LEU A 27 -18.62 -8.26 -2.48
C LEU A 27 -18.19 -8.04 -1.03
N THR A 28 -17.16 -8.76 -0.62
CA THR A 28 -16.54 -8.64 0.70
C THR A 28 -15.05 -8.31 0.55
N PRO A 29 -14.69 -7.04 0.31
CA PRO A 29 -13.30 -6.64 0.23
C PRO A 29 -12.53 -7.00 1.50
N LEU A 30 -11.29 -7.45 1.32
CA LEU A 30 -10.34 -7.61 2.42
C LEU A 30 -10.05 -6.24 3.06
N THR A 31 -9.85 -5.24 2.23
CA THR A 31 -9.60 -3.85 2.64
C THR A 31 -10.02 -2.89 1.52
N ILE A 32 -10.38 -1.68 1.91
CA ILE A 32 -10.62 -0.53 1.04
C ILE A 32 -9.83 0.64 1.61
N GLY A 33 -9.08 1.34 0.76
CA GLY A 33 -8.33 2.52 1.16
C GLY A 33 -8.53 3.69 0.20
N ARG A 34 -8.73 4.88 0.75
CA ARG A 34 -8.61 6.13 0.02
C ARG A 34 -7.17 6.33 -0.39
N VAL A 35 -6.94 6.65 -1.66
CA VAL A 35 -5.62 7.01 -2.15
C VAL A 35 -5.25 8.39 -1.62
N VAL A 36 -4.06 8.48 -1.01
CA VAL A 36 -3.54 9.73 -0.46
C VAL A 36 -2.50 10.32 -1.41
N ARG A 37 -1.48 9.54 -1.77
CA ARG A 37 -0.34 10.04 -2.55
C ARG A 37 0.58 8.90 -3.03
N TRP A 38 1.17 9.09 -4.20
CA TRP A 38 2.37 8.35 -4.62
C TRP A 38 3.61 8.74 -3.78
N ILE A 39 4.24 7.75 -3.15
CA ILE A 39 5.52 7.90 -2.45
C ILE A 39 6.68 7.59 -3.40
N VAL A 40 6.55 6.49 -4.15
CA VAL A 40 7.49 6.07 -5.19
C VAL A 40 6.69 5.82 -6.46
N LEU A 41 7.14 6.35 -7.59
CA LEU A 41 6.44 6.22 -8.87
C LEU A 41 7.01 5.02 -9.67
N PRO A 42 6.20 4.31 -10.46
CA PRO A 42 6.73 3.33 -11.40
C PRO A 42 7.57 4.03 -12.48
N THR A 43 8.62 3.36 -12.95
CA THR A 43 9.61 3.95 -13.88
C THR A 43 9.72 3.24 -15.23
N SER A 44 9.11 2.06 -15.36
CA SER A 44 9.12 1.27 -16.59
C SER A 44 7.87 0.40 -16.79
N ILE A 45 7.26 -0.09 -15.71
CA ILE A 45 6.15 -1.05 -15.74
C ILE A 45 4.84 -0.33 -15.45
N SER A 46 3.82 -0.60 -16.26
CA SER A 46 2.47 -0.04 -16.11
C SER A 46 2.41 1.50 -16.07
N ILE A 47 3.41 2.20 -16.63
CA ILE A 47 3.45 3.68 -16.67
C ILE A 47 2.17 4.25 -17.31
N ASP A 48 1.83 3.77 -18.50
CA ASP A 48 0.71 4.31 -19.27
C ASP A 48 -0.62 4.26 -18.53
N PRO A 49 -1.04 3.09 -17.97
CA PRO A 49 -2.29 3.03 -17.24
C PRO A 49 -2.22 3.68 -15.85
N LEU A 50 -1.05 3.75 -15.19
CA LEU A 50 -0.96 4.26 -13.81
C LEU A 50 -0.71 5.77 -13.70
N ILE A 51 0.15 6.33 -14.56
CA ILE A 51 0.66 7.70 -14.39
C ILE A 51 0.61 8.56 -15.67
N ALA A 52 0.77 8.02 -16.87
CA ALA A 52 0.92 8.84 -18.08
C ALA A 52 -0.33 9.65 -18.46
N ARG A 53 -1.50 9.23 -17.98
CA ARG A 53 -2.80 9.85 -18.28
C ARG A 53 -3.22 10.91 -17.26
N ASN A 54 -2.35 11.25 -16.30
CA ASN A 54 -2.66 12.17 -15.20
C ASN A 54 -3.97 11.79 -14.47
N ILE A 55 -4.18 10.49 -14.27
CA ILE A 55 -5.38 9.96 -13.62
C ILE A 55 -5.35 10.29 -12.14
N HIS A 56 -6.46 10.83 -11.63
CA HIS A 56 -6.71 10.89 -10.20
C HIS A 56 -7.25 9.54 -9.74
N TRP A 57 -6.50 8.86 -8.89
CA TRP A 57 -6.93 7.61 -8.26
C TRP A 57 -7.58 7.91 -6.92
N ASP A 58 -8.76 7.35 -6.69
CA ASP A 58 -9.58 7.61 -5.50
C ASP A 58 -9.49 6.46 -4.49
N ILE A 59 -9.61 5.22 -4.97
CA ILE A 59 -9.76 4.03 -4.12
C ILE A 59 -8.78 2.93 -4.54
N LEU A 60 -8.11 2.34 -3.54
CA LEU A 60 -7.55 1.00 -3.58
C LEU A 60 -8.55 0.03 -2.93
N MET A 61 -8.94 -1.04 -3.62
CA MET A 61 -9.80 -2.09 -3.08
C MET A 61 -9.18 -3.45 -3.34
N ILE A 62 -9.14 -4.32 -2.33
CA ILE A 62 -8.58 -5.67 -2.48
C ILE A 62 -9.68 -6.70 -2.25
N LEU A 63 -9.98 -7.48 -3.29
CA LEU A 63 -11.00 -8.53 -3.26
C LEU A 63 -10.37 -9.93 -3.11
N PRO A 64 -10.98 -10.83 -2.32
CA PRO A 64 -10.49 -12.20 -2.15
C PRO A 64 -10.89 -13.15 -3.31
N ASN A 65 -11.10 -12.61 -4.51
CA ASN A 65 -11.47 -13.34 -5.72
C ASN A 65 -10.92 -12.62 -6.97
N THR A 66 -11.24 -13.18 -8.13
CA THR A 66 -10.86 -12.66 -9.46
C THR A 66 -12.08 -12.30 -10.30
N ASP A 67 -13.25 -12.23 -9.69
CA ASP A 67 -14.49 -11.96 -10.40
C ASP A 67 -14.48 -10.50 -10.89
N THR A 68 -15.06 -10.27 -12.07
CA THR A 68 -15.28 -8.92 -12.56
C THR A 68 -16.21 -8.17 -11.61
N LEU A 69 -15.92 -6.88 -11.35
CA LEU A 69 -16.78 -6.04 -10.52
C LEU A 69 -18.22 -6.03 -11.09
N PRO A 70 -19.28 -6.03 -10.25
CA PRO A 70 -20.66 -5.93 -10.71
C PRO A 70 -20.90 -4.70 -11.61
N ALA A 71 -21.77 -4.82 -12.60
CA ALA A 71 -22.10 -3.72 -13.52
C ALA A 71 -22.59 -2.44 -12.79
N SER A 72 -23.23 -2.61 -11.63
CA SER A 72 -23.65 -1.50 -10.77
C SER A 72 -22.48 -0.66 -10.24
N LEU A 73 -21.29 -1.24 -10.06
CA LEU A 73 -20.07 -0.54 -9.67
C LEU A 73 -19.27 -0.08 -10.89
N GLN A 74 -19.21 -0.88 -11.96
CA GLN A 74 -18.47 -0.52 -13.18
C GLN A 74 -18.91 0.84 -13.75
N LYS A 75 -20.21 1.14 -13.73
CA LYS A 75 -20.74 2.44 -14.19
C LYS A 75 -20.29 3.67 -13.37
N LEU A 76 -19.72 3.44 -12.18
CA LEU A 76 -19.24 4.47 -11.26
C LEU A 76 -17.72 4.69 -11.37
N ILE A 77 -17.05 3.97 -12.27
CA ILE A 77 -15.59 3.95 -12.42
C ILE A 77 -15.21 4.61 -13.75
N LEU A 78 -14.35 5.63 -13.71
CA LEU A 78 -13.77 6.29 -14.89
C LEU A 78 -12.57 5.50 -15.42
N HIS A 79 -11.67 5.10 -14.52
CA HIS A 79 -10.48 4.35 -14.85
C HIS A 79 -10.25 3.25 -13.82
N GLN A 80 -9.77 2.11 -14.29
CA GLN A 80 -9.44 0.97 -13.47
C GLN A 80 -8.08 0.44 -13.89
N TRP A 81 -7.22 0.25 -12.90
CA TRP A 81 -6.04 -0.60 -13.01
C TRP A 81 -6.20 -1.76 -12.04
N GLN A 82 -5.73 -2.94 -12.42
CA GLN A 82 -5.81 -4.11 -11.55
C GLN A 82 -4.59 -5.02 -11.70
N VAL A 83 -4.35 -5.78 -10.64
CA VAL A 83 -3.37 -6.88 -10.62
C VAL A 83 -3.89 -7.98 -9.71
N THR A 84 -3.73 -9.22 -10.13
CA THR A 84 -4.11 -10.39 -9.33
C THR A 84 -2.87 -11.01 -8.73
N ALA A 85 -2.93 -11.40 -7.45
CA ALA A 85 -1.84 -12.05 -6.75
C ALA A 85 -2.32 -13.21 -5.90
N GLY A 86 -1.51 -14.26 -5.85
CA GLY A 86 -1.69 -15.36 -4.91
C GLY A 86 -1.21 -14.92 -3.52
N ILE A 87 -2.14 -14.80 -2.57
CA ILE A 87 -1.84 -14.45 -1.18
C ILE A 87 -1.83 -15.73 -0.33
N PRO A 88 -0.85 -15.96 0.57
CA PRO A 88 -0.87 -17.08 1.49
C PRO A 88 -2.12 -17.08 2.39
N SER A 89 -2.85 -18.20 2.45
CA SER A 89 -4.10 -18.31 3.24
C SER A 89 -3.91 -17.95 4.72
N ARG A 90 -2.71 -18.19 5.28
CA ARG A 90 -2.35 -17.80 6.66
C ARG A 90 -2.45 -16.29 6.92
N LEU A 91 -2.29 -15.46 5.89
CA LEU A 91 -2.46 -14.01 6.00
C LEU A 91 -3.94 -13.60 5.89
N LEU A 92 -4.78 -14.43 5.27
CA LEU A 92 -6.19 -14.12 5.03
C LEU A 92 -7.13 -14.61 6.14
N HIS A 93 -6.81 -15.73 6.80
CA HIS A 93 -7.74 -16.44 7.68
C HIS A 93 -8.34 -15.58 8.81
N ASP A 94 -7.57 -14.64 9.35
CA ASP A 94 -7.96 -13.70 10.41
C ASP A 94 -7.67 -12.25 10.02
N PHE A 95 -7.63 -11.97 8.71
CA PHE A 95 -7.22 -10.66 8.20
C PHE A 95 -8.08 -9.53 8.75
N ALA A 96 -9.41 -9.70 8.75
CA ALA A 96 -10.33 -8.65 9.17
C ALA A 96 -10.13 -8.22 10.64
N SER A 97 -9.90 -9.16 11.55
CA SER A 97 -9.68 -8.85 12.97
C SER A 97 -8.31 -8.21 13.20
N LYS A 98 -7.25 -8.75 12.56
CA LYS A 98 -5.91 -8.18 12.60
C LYS A 98 -5.88 -6.77 12.03
N ASN A 99 -6.47 -6.56 10.86
CA ASN A 99 -6.48 -5.26 10.20
C ASN A 99 -7.26 -4.23 11.03
N ARG A 100 -8.40 -4.60 11.62
CA ARG A 100 -9.12 -3.73 12.56
C ARG A 100 -8.28 -3.31 13.77
N ARG A 101 -7.47 -4.23 14.33
CA ARG A 101 -6.53 -3.95 15.43
C ARG A 101 -5.42 -2.99 14.98
N LEU A 102 -4.92 -3.12 13.76
CA LEU A 102 -3.92 -2.20 13.19
C LEU A 102 -4.49 -0.79 12.97
N LEU A 103 -5.73 -0.69 12.50
CA LEU A 103 -6.38 0.60 12.26
C LEU A 103 -6.87 1.30 13.54
N ASN A 104 -7.12 0.51 14.59
CA ASN A 104 -7.55 1.00 15.90
C ASN A 104 -6.66 0.38 16.99
N PRO A 105 -5.37 0.75 17.02
CA PRO A 105 -4.43 0.21 18.01
C PRO A 105 -4.80 0.74 19.39
N ARG A 106 -4.58 -0.07 20.42
CA ARG A 106 -4.48 0.44 21.79
C ARG A 106 -3.14 1.16 21.95
N PRO A 107 -3.00 2.05 22.94
CA PRO A 107 -1.75 2.78 23.17
C PRO A 107 -0.51 1.87 23.26
N GLU A 108 -0.65 0.69 23.85
CA GLU A 108 0.44 -0.28 23.97
C GLU A 108 0.85 -0.97 22.66
N ASP A 109 0.01 -0.96 21.61
CA ASP A 109 0.34 -1.56 20.31
C ASP A 109 1.16 -0.62 19.42
N THR A 110 1.19 0.67 19.76
CA THR A 110 1.90 1.68 18.97
C THR A 110 3.24 1.99 19.64
N PRO A 111 4.38 1.57 19.05
CA PRO A 111 5.68 1.92 19.61
C PRO A 111 5.90 3.44 19.54
N PRO A 112 6.64 4.03 20.48
CA PRO A 112 7.00 5.44 20.38
C PRO A 112 7.91 5.68 19.17
N LEU A 113 7.91 6.91 18.64
CA LEU A 113 8.90 7.32 17.66
C LEU A 113 10.31 7.15 18.24
N THR A 114 11.25 6.67 17.43
CA THR A 114 12.61 6.37 17.89
C THR A 114 13.48 7.61 18.08
N GLY A 115 13.01 8.76 17.59
CA GLY A 115 13.80 10.00 17.51
C GLY A 115 14.64 10.11 16.24
N SER A 116 14.49 9.21 15.26
CA SER A 116 15.22 9.28 13.98
C SER A 116 14.90 10.58 13.22
N LEU A 117 13.70 11.12 13.42
CA LEU A 117 13.29 12.41 12.85
C LEU A 117 14.01 13.64 13.43
N ASN A 118 14.77 13.51 14.53
CA ASN A 118 15.52 14.63 15.11
C ASN A 118 16.79 14.97 14.34
N ASN A 119 17.40 13.96 13.69
CA ASN A 119 18.62 14.12 12.91
C ASN A 119 18.59 13.14 11.73
N TYR A 120 17.91 13.53 10.66
CA TYR A 120 17.76 12.73 9.46
C TYR A 120 18.51 13.36 8.28
N ARG A 121 18.89 12.51 7.34
CA ARG A 121 19.44 12.93 6.05
C ARG A 121 18.34 12.93 5.01
N THR A 122 18.50 13.77 4.00
CA THR A 122 17.62 13.77 2.84
C THR A 122 18.41 13.55 1.57
N THR A 123 17.75 13.00 0.57
CA THR A 123 18.24 12.91 -0.80
C THR A 123 17.37 13.75 -1.73
N ALA A 124 17.76 13.83 -3.01
CA ALA A 124 17.03 14.63 -3.99
C ALA A 124 15.64 14.07 -4.32
N SER A 125 15.37 12.79 -4.04
CA SER A 125 14.13 12.12 -4.43
C SER A 125 13.75 11.00 -3.46
N ALA A 126 12.45 10.77 -3.31
CA ALA A 126 11.92 9.64 -2.54
C ALA A 126 11.95 8.30 -3.30
N GLN A 127 12.41 8.27 -4.56
CA GLN A 127 12.32 7.09 -5.44
C GLN A 127 13.01 5.84 -4.86
N ALA A 128 14.10 6.02 -4.11
CA ALA A 128 14.81 4.94 -3.44
C ALA A 128 14.24 4.60 -2.04
N LEU A 129 13.06 5.13 -1.71
CA LEU A 129 12.42 5.04 -0.39
C LEU A 129 13.27 5.70 0.71
N GLU A 130 13.68 6.93 0.42
CA GLU A 130 14.42 7.83 1.30
C GLU A 130 13.60 9.10 1.56
N LEU A 131 13.98 9.85 2.60
CA LEU A 131 13.42 11.18 2.80
C LEU A 131 13.97 12.16 1.76
N SER A 132 13.09 12.98 1.21
CA SER A 132 13.45 14.15 0.41
C SER A 132 12.77 15.38 1.03
N PRO A 133 13.28 16.61 0.78
CA PRO A 133 12.65 17.82 1.30
C PRO A 133 11.16 17.93 0.91
N PRO A 134 10.74 17.68 -0.35
CA PRO A 134 9.32 17.72 -0.71
C PRO A 134 8.47 16.67 -0.01
N LEU A 135 9.01 15.45 0.19
CA LEU A 135 8.29 14.41 0.93
C LEU A 135 8.11 14.81 2.39
N MET A 136 9.15 15.36 3.02
CA MET A 136 9.08 15.79 4.42
C MET A 136 8.15 16.97 4.65
N GLU A 137 8.11 17.93 3.74
CA GLU A 137 7.15 19.03 3.78
C GLU A 137 5.72 18.47 3.74
N TRP A 138 5.43 17.59 2.78
CA TRP A 138 4.12 16.96 2.68
C TRP A 138 3.76 16.16 3.93
N ILE A 139 4.70 15.37 4.49
CA ILE A 139 4.46 14.58 5.72
C ILE A 139 4.04 15.50 6.88
N LYS A 140 4.71 16.64 7.06
CA LYS A 140 4.37 17.62 8.11
C LYS A 140 2.96 18.17 7.91
N THR A 141 2.66 18.65 6.71
CA THR A 141 1.33 19.19 6.37
C THR A 141 0.24 18.13 6.56
N TYR A 142 0.47 16.93 6.05
CA TYR A 142 -0.48 15.83 6.12
C TYR A 142 -0.77 15.43 7.57
N ARG A 143 0.28 15.28 8.39
CA ARG A 143 0.17 14.97 9.82
C ARG A 143 -0.68 15.99 10.59
N ASP A 144 -0.51 17.28 10.32
CA ASP A 144 -1.25 18.33 11.02
C ASP A 144 -2.72 18.40 10.61
N GLN A 145 -3.07 17.85 9.44
CA GLN A 145 -4.45 17.78 8.93
C GLN A 145 -5.16 16.48 9.33
N GLU A 146 -4.75 15.34 8.76
CA GLU A 146 -5.44 14.05 8.89
C GLU A 146 -4.50 12.84 9.10
N GLY A 147 -3.19 13.03 8.95
CA GLY A 147 -2.17 11.96 8.96
C GLY A 147 -1.79 11.41 10.34
N ARG A 148 -2.57 11.68 11.38
CA ARG A 148 -2.38 11.12 12.72
C ARG A 148 -2.83 9.67 12.83
N GLY A 149 -3.74 9.24 11.95
CA GLY A 149 -4.24 7.88 11.88
C GLY A 149 -3.35 6.94 11.06
N ALA A 150 -3.70 5.66 11.10
CA ALA A 150 -3.01 4.60 10.39
C ALA A 150 -2.94 4.84 8.88
N VAL A 151 -1.79 4.53 8.29
CA VAL A 151 -1.58 4.55 6.84
C VAL A 151 -1.20 3.17 6.34
N SER A 152 -1.52 2.90 5.08
CA SER A 152 -1.14 1.68 4.36
C SER A 152 -0.37 2.04 3.11
N MET A 153 0.70 1.29 2.84
CA MET A 153 1.60 1.49 1.72
C MET A 153 1.47 0.29 0.79
N LEU A 154 0.75 0.46 -0.32
CA LEU A 154 0.74 -0.52 -1.39
C LEU A 154 2.08 -0.48 -2.12
N ASN A 155 2.77 -1.60 -2.16
CA ASN A 155 4.04 -1.79 -2.85
C ASN A 155 3.84 -2.79 -3.99
N LEU A 156 4.19 -2.40 -5.20
CA LEU A 156 4.40 -3.33 -6.31
C LEU A 156 5.89 -3.41 -6.59
N LEU A 157 6.36 -4.63 -6.85
CA LEU A 157 7.77 -4.97 -6.90
C LEU A 157 8.04 -5.78 -8.16
N ALA A 158 9.02 -5.35 -8.94
CA ALA A 158 9.60 -6.15 -10.01
C ALA A 158 11.09 -6.30 -9.73
N PHE A 159 11.58 -7.53 -9.69
CA PHE A 159 12.96 -7.86 -9.35
C PHE A 159 13.85 -7.85 -10.59
N LYS A 160 15.12 -7.52 -10.41
CA LYS A 160 16.14 -7.84 -11.40
C LYS A 160 16.35 -9.35 -11.45
N PRO A 161 16.77 -9.91 -12.60
CA PRO A 161 17.02 -11.35 -12.73
C PRO A 161 17.95 -11.87 -11.62
N GLY A 162 17.53 -12.93 -10.93
CA GLY A 162 18.30 -13.58 -9.86
C GLY A 162 18.34 -12.84 -8.52
N LEU A 163 17.79 -11.62 -8.40
CA LEU A 163 17.92 -10.80 -7.18
C LEU A 163 16.72 -10.86 -6.22
N LYS A 164 15.70 -11.68 -6.50
CA LYS A 164 14.59 -11.91 -5.56
C LYS A 164 15.09 -12.38 -4.19
N GLY A 165 16.06 -13.29 -4.15
CA GLY A 165 16.64 -13.78 -2.89
C GLY A 165 17.30 -12.68 -2.06
N GLU A 166 17.86 -11.66 -2.71
CA GLU A 166 18.44 -10.50 -2.03
C GLU A 166 17.35 -9.61 -1.43
N TYR A 167 16.26 -9.39 -2.16
CA TYR A 167 15.10 -8.66 -1.65
C TYR A 167 14.44 -9.37 -0.45
N LEU A 168 14.40 -10.71 -0.44
CA LEU A 168 13.87 -11.46 0.70
C LEU A 168 14.69 -11.23 1.99
N LYS A 169 16.00 -10.94 1.88
CA LYS A 169 16.81 -10.53 3.05
C LYS A 169 16.35 -9.18 3.60
N TYR A 170 16.03 -8.21 2.73
CA TYR A 170 15.40 -6.94 3.14
C TYR A 170 14.10 -7.20 3.90
N GLY A 171 13.20 -8.04 3.34
CA GLY A 171 11.93 -8.36 3.98
C GLY A 171 12.09 -9.03 5.35
N ALA A 172 13.08 -9.91 5.50
CA ALA A 172 13.39 -10.58 6.76
C ALA A 172 13.88 -9.60 7.84
N GLU A 173 14.81 -8.70 7.50
CA GLU A 173 15.29 -7.66 8.43
C GLU A 173 14.19 -6.66 8.79
N PHE A 174 13.34 -6.30 7.82
CA PHE A 174 12.17 -5.47 8.06
C PHE A 174 11.25 -6.11 9.10
N ALA A 175 10.87 -7.38 8.91
CA ALA A 175 9.99 -8.09 9.82
C ALA A 175 10.62 -8.33 11.21
N LYS A 176 11.93 -8.57 11.26
CA LYS A 176 12.64 -8.91 12.50
C LYS A 176 12.83 -7.72 13.43
N SER A 177 13.24 -6.57 12.89
CA SER A 177 13.72 -5.46 13.74
C SER A 177 13.24 -4.08 13.35
N ILE A 178 13.22 -3.73 12.05
CA ILE A 178 12.92 -2.36 11.63
C ILE A 178 11.42 -2.06 11.81
N GLY A 179 10.56 -2.94 11.29
CA GLY A 179 9.12 -2.77 11.35
C GLY A 179 8.62 -2.75 12.78
N SER A 180 9.02 -3.73 13.60
CA SER A 180 8.58 -3.84 15.00
C SER A 180 8.96 -2.63 15.86
N LYS A 181 10.14 -2.02 15.65
CA LYS A 181 10.56 -0.80 16.35
C LYS A 181 9.69 0.43 16.04
N ARG A 182 9.01 0.43 14.89
CA ARG A 182 8.34 1.63 14.32
C ARG A 182 6.88 1.37 13.94
N GLY A 183 6.33 0.23 14.34
CA GLY A 183 4.95 -0.19 14.04
C GLY A 183 4.70 -0.62 12.59
N GLY A 184 5.75 -0.78 11.78
CA GLY A 184 5.67 -1.24 10.41
C GLY A 184 5.32 -2.72 10.32
N ILE A 185 4.21 -3.07 9.64
CA ILE A 185 3.74 -4.46 9.52
C ILE A 185 3.33 -4.76 8.08
N ALA A 186 3.95 -5.76 7.44
CA ALA A 186 3.53 -6.29 6.15
C ALA A 186 2.27 -7.17 6.33
N LYS A 187 1.09 -6.57 6.19
CA LYS A 187 -0.19 -7.26 6.44
C LYS A 187 -0.71 -8.05 5.23
N ILE A 188 -0.29 -7.68 4.02
CA ILE A 188 -0.53 -8.44 2.79
C ILE A 188 0.81 -8.62 2.10
N MET A 189 1.08 -9.83 1.64
CA MET A 189 2.17 -10.16 0.71
C MET A 189 1.69 -11.27 -0.22
N GLY A 190 1.95 -11.13 -1.51
CA GLY A 190 1.53 -12.11 -2.51
C GLY A 190 2.42 -12.08 -3.75
N THR A 191 2.43 -13.20 -4.47
CA THR A 191 3.08 -13.30 -5.78
C THR A 191 2.07 -12.98 -6.85
N VAL A 192 2.40 -12.08 -7.77
CA VAL A 192 1.53 -11.71 -8.88
C VAL A 192 1.28 -12.95 -9.74
N ILE A 193 0.02 -13.11 -10.14
CA ILE A 193 -0.42 -14.18 -11.03
C ILE A 193 -0.44 -13.58 -12.44
N HIS A 194 0.33 -14.18 -13.33
CA HIS A 194 0.40 -13.78 -14.73
C HIS A 194 -0.57 -14.66 -15.54
N GLU A 195 -1.43 -14.04 -16.32
CA GLU A 195 -2.31 -14.74 -17.27
C GLU A 195 -1.66 -14.76 -18.67
N GLY A 196 -1.54 -15.92 -19.30
CA GLY A 196 -1.00 -16.07 -20.68
C GLY A 196 0.51 -15.81 -20.84
N ASP A 197 0.96 -15.53 -22.07
CA ASP A 197 2.37 -15.28 -22.46
C ASP A 197 2.92 -13.91 -21.99
N LEU A 198 2.20 -13.21 -21.11
CA LEU A 198 2.53 -11.87 -20.62
C LEU A 198 3.82 -11.78 -19.79
N LYS A 199 4.39 -12.93 -19.38
CA LYS A 199 5.71 -12.99 -18.70
C LYS A 199 6.83 -12.30 -19.47
N GLU A 200 6.75 -12.21 -20.80
CA GLU A 200 7.79 -11.58 -21.61
C GLU A 200 7.76 -10.03 -21.59
N ARG A 201 6.69 -9.40 -21.08
CA ARG A 201 6.49 -7.94 -21.12
C ARG A 201 7.02 -7.17 -19.91
N GLY A 202 7.75 -7.82 -19.00
CA GLY A 202 8.33 -7.15 -17.84
C GLY A 202 7.26 -6.72 -16.83
N GLU A 203 6.54 -7.70 -16.27
CA GLU A 203 5.46 -7.47 -15.32
C GLU A 203 5.94 -7.34 -13.87
N TRP A 204 5.01 -7.02 -12.97
CA TRP A 204 5.20 -7.02 -11.52
C TRP A 204 5.33 -8.46 -11.01
N ASP A 205 6.26 -8.71 -10.09
CA ASP A 205 6.48 -10.04 -9.49
C ASP A 205 5.72 -10.22 -8.18
N GLU A 206 5.67 -9.19 -7.35
CA GLU A 206 5.07 -9.25 -6.02
C GLU A 206 4.29 -8.00 -5.65
N VAL A 207 3.29 -8.22 -4.80
CA VAL A 207 2.51 -7.18 -4.13
C VAL A 207 2.71 -7.28 -2.63
N ALA A 208 2.84 -6.14 -1.97
CA ALA A 208 2.78 -6.05 -0.52
C ALA A 208 1.96 -4.85 -0.07
N VAL A 209 1.26 -4.97 1.04
CA VAL A 209 0.65 -3.83 1.74
C VAL A 209 1.26 -3.76 3.13
N ALA A 210 2.02 -2.70 3.38
CA ALA A 210 2.61 -2.43 4.68
C ALA A 210 1.75 -1.41 5.45
N HIS A 211 1.45 -1.69 6.71
CA HIS A 211 0.78 -0.78 7.62
C HIS A 211 1.81 -0.01 8.45
N TYR A 212 1.49 1.24 8.78
CA TYR A 212 2.14 2.03 9.83
C TYR A 212 1.08 2.72 10.71
N PRO A 213 1.34 2.91 12.02
CA PRO A 213 0.37 3.53 12.93
C PRO A 213 0.05 4.99 12.58
N SER A 214 1.00 5.71 11.97
CA SER A 214 0.78 7.05 11.42
C SER A 214 1.80 7.37 10.32
N ILE A 215 1.60 8.50 9.63
CA ILE A 215 2.59 8.96 8.65
C ILE A 215 3.94 9.30 9.31
N GLU A 216 3.95 9.71 10.58
CA GLU A 216 5.19 9.97 11.33
C GLU A 216 5.97 8.69 11.61
N HIS A 217 5.30 7.56 11.85
CA HIS A 217 5.97 6.27 12.04
C HIS A 217 6.63 5.80 10.74
N PHE A 218 5.96 6.02 9.60
CA PHE A 218 6.56 5.78 8.30
C PHE A 218 7.78 6.70 8.07
N ALA A 219 7.65 7.99 8.38
CA ALA A 219 8.74 8.96 8.26
C ALA A 219 9.93 8.61 9.15
N ASP A 220 9.69 8.19 10.39
CA ASP A 220 10.71 7.78 11.35
C ASP A 220 11.48 6.56 10.86
N MET A 221 10.82 5.63 10.14
CA MET A 221 11.51 4.54 9.43
C MET A 221 12.41 5.07 8.32
N LEU A 222 11.90 5.93 7.43
CA LEU A 222 12.69 6.48 6.33
C LEU A 222 13.90 7.31 6.83
N ALA A 223 13.76 7.97 7.97
CA ALA A 223 14.80 8.77 8.60
C ALA A 223 15.95 7.95 9.21
N SER A 224 15.72 6.65 9.44
CA SER A 224 16.62 5.86 10.26
C SER A 224 17.78 5.23 9.52
N GLU A 225 18.97 5.31 10.12
CA GLU A 225 20.19 4.74 9.55
C GLU A 225 20.12 3.21 9.47
N ASP A 226 19.53 2.54 10.48
CA ASP A 226 19.38 1.08 10.49
C ASP A 226 18.47 0.58 9.37
N TYR A 227 17.40 1.32 9.06
CA TYR A 227 16.59 1.05 7.87
C TYR A 227 17.35 1.31 6.57
N GLN A 228 17.98 2.48 6.44
CA GLN A 228 18.60 2.87 5.18
C GLN A 228 19.77 1.97 4.80
N GLU A 229 20.55 1.47 5.76
CA GLU A 229 21.60 0.47 5.50
C GLU A 229 21.02 -0.79 4.83
N VAL A 230 19.95 -1.35 5.39
CA VAL A 230 19.28 -2.54 4.84
C VAL A 230 18.62 -2.24 3.50
N ASN A 231 17.98 -1.07 3.37
CA ASN A 231 17.35 -0.61 2.12
C ASN A 231 18.38 -0.52 0.98
N HIS A 232 19.49 0.16 1.19
CA HIS A 232 20.53 0.30 0.17
C HIS A 232 21.20 -1.03 -0.16
N ARG A 233 21.48 -1.84 0.86
CA ARG A 233 22.20 -3.11 0.68
C ARG A 233 21.37 -4.17 -0.04
N HIS A 234 20.09 -4.28 0.30
CA HIS A 234 19.27 -5.44 -0.09
C HIS A 234 18.07 -5.09 -0.99
N ARG A 235 17.52 -3.87 -0.90
CA ARG A 235 16.29 -3.47 -1.60
C ARG A 235 16.56 -2.72 -2.90
N VAL A 236 17.28 -1.59 -2.86
CA VAL A 236 17.42 -0.69 -4.01
C VAL A 236 18.09 -1.40 -5.19
N GLY A 237 19.16 -2.16 -4.92
CA GLY A 237 19.90 -2.88 -5.95
C GLY A 237 19.12 -4.05 -6.58
N SER A 238 18.16 -4.63 -5.87
CA SER A 238 17.44 -5.85 -6.28
C SER A 238 16.20 -5.59 -7.15
N LEU A 239 15.68 -4.36 -7.15
CA LEU A 239 14.48 -3.99 -7.89
C LEU A 239 14.80 -3.46 -9.29
N ARG A 240 14.12 -4.00 -10.30
CA ARG A 240 14.07 -3.44 -11.65
C ARG A 240 13.10 -2.26 -11.69
N ASP A 241 11.97 -2.38 -11.01
CA ASP A 241 10.99 -1.31 -10.87
C ASP A 241 10.19 -1.50 -9.58
N THR A 242 9.59 -0.42 -9.09
CA THR A 242 8.70 -0.43 -7.93
C THR A 242 7.85 0.82 -7.92
N PHE A 243 6.65 0.71 -7.37
CA PHE A 243 5.93 1.88 -6.88
C PHE A 243 5.47 1.67 -5.46
N ILE A 244 5.21 2.78 -4.79
CA ILE A 244 4.62 2.82 -3.45
C ILE A 244 3.52 3.86 -3.43
N LEU A 245 2.30 3.40 -3.15
CA LEU A 245 1.12 4.23 -3.05
C LEU A 245 0.63 4.26 -1.60
N CYS A 246 0.59 5.46 -1.01
CA CYS A 246 0.04 5.69 0.32
C CYS A 246 -1.49 5.76 0.26
N THR A 247 -2.15 5.03 1.16
CA THR A 247 -3.60 5.00 1.31
C THR A 247 -3.99 5.07 2.78
N THR A 248 -5.16 5.61 3.09
CA THR A 248 -5.82 5.49 4.40
C THR A 248 -7.04 4.61 4.29
N GLU A 249 -7.20 3.64 5.19
CA GLU A 249 -8.31 2.69 5.08
C GLU A 249 -9.66 3.30 5.45
N LEU A 250 -10.68 2.86 4.72
CA LEU A 250 -12.06 3.29 4.85
C LEU A 250 -12.91 2.14 5.39
N ASP A 251 -13.87 2.49 6.25
CA ASP A 251 -14.91 1.55 6.66
C ASP A 251 -16.04 1.53 5.63
N LEU A 252 -16.59 0.34 5.38
CA LEU A 252 -17.85 0.23 4.64
C LEU A 252 -19.00 0.82 5.46
N PRO A 253 -19.93 1.56 4.84
CA PRO A 253 -21.13 2.03 5.50
C PRO A 253 -21.90 0.86 6.11
N ILE A 254 -22.25 0.96 7.40
CA ILE A 254 -23.15 0.00 8.05
C ILE A 254 -24.58 0.52 7.85
N PRO A 255 -25.50 -0.27 7.26
CA PRO A 255 -26.90 0.12 7.13
C PRO A 255 -27.48 0.58 8.48
N GLY A 256 -27.94 1.83 8.55
CA GLY A 256 -28.56 2.42 9.75
C GLY A 256 -27.64 3.19 10.71
N LYS A 257 -26.33 3.33 10.42
CA LYS A 257 -25.44 4.25 11.16
C LYS A 257 -24.92 5.36 10.24
N ASN A 258 -25.33 6.60 10.49
CA ASN A 258 -24.72 7.77 9.85
C ASN A 258 -23.36 8.04 10.48
N GLY A 259 -22.31 8.02 9.66
CA GLY A 259 -20.94 8.40 10.05
C GLY A 259 -19.90 7.30 9.83
N SER A 260 -19.65 6.95 8.57
CA SER A 260 -18.34 6.39 8.18
C SER A 260 -17.30 7.51 8.30
N LYS A 261 -16.15 7.23 8.92
CA LYS A 261 -15.00 8.14 8.86
C LYS A 261 -14.55 8.25 7.40
N LEU A 262 -14.56 9.47 6.86
CA LEU A 262 -13.91 9.83 5.59
C LEU A 262 -12.47 10.25 5.85
#